data_AF-A0A3P7N346-F1
#
_entry.id   AF-A0A3P7N346-F1
#
_cell.length_a   1.000
_cell.length_b   1.000
_cell.length_c   1.000
_cell.angle_alpha   90.00
_cell.angle_beta   90.00
_cell.angle_gamma   90.00
#
_symmetry.space_group_name_H-M   'P 1'
#
loop_
_entity.id
_entity.type
_entity.pdbx_description
1 polymer ?
#
loop_
_entity_poly.entity_id
_entity_poly.type
_entity_poly.pdbx_seq_one_letter_code
_entity_poly.pdbx_strand_id
1 'polypeptide(L)' 'MTRNGIISDAFAAALIGEVPYETIFNLIKYIKKEKEYLPWQEAINGFSAVLKYFSTEPEAEYAEVPMLTFIYAHAK' A
#
# COMPACT_ATOMS: atom_id res chain seq x y z
N MET A 1 -17.25 9.26 2.68
CA MET A 1 -15.87 8.77 2.50
C MET A 1 -15.67 7.58 3.43
N THR A 2 -15.25 6.43 2.91
CA THR A 2 -14.96 5.20 3.68
C THR A 2 -13.45 4.99 3.77
N ARG A 3 -12.97 4.24 4.77
CA ARG A 3 -11.52 4.04 5.01
C ARG A 3 -10.78 3.47 3.80
N ASN A 4 -11.38 2.51 3.10
CA ASN A 4 -10.84 1.96 1.86
C ASN A 4 -10.75 3.04 0.75
N GLY A 5 -11.75 3.92 0.64
CA GLY A 5 -11.70 5.06 -0.28
C GLY A 5 -10.57 6.03 0.03
N ILE A 6 -10.35 6.34 1.33
CA ILE A 6 -9.22 7.18 1.76
C ILE A 6 -7.89 6.58 1.31
N ILE A 7 -7.70 5.28 1.50
CA ILE A 7 -6.46 4.60 1.09
C ILE A 7 -6.29 4.67 -0.43
N SER A 8 -7.34 4.34 -1.18
CA SER A 8 -7.34 4.31 -2.65
C SER A 8 -7.02 5.69 -3.24
N ASP A 9 -7.72 6.74 -2.77
CA ASP A 9 -7.53 8.11 -3.22
C ASP A 9 -6.11 8.62 -2.89
N ALA A 10 -5.59 8.25 -1.73
CA ALA A 10 -4.27 8.69 -1.31
C ALA A 10 -3.15 8.03 -2.14
N PHE A 11 -3.29 6.75 -2.51
CA PHE A 11 -2.39 6.10 -3.48
C PHE A 11 -2.51 6.73 -4.87
N ALA A 12 -3.72 7.03 -5.34
CA ALA A 12 -3.92 7.70 -6.63
C ALA A 12 -3.28 9.08 -6.66
N ALA A 13 -3.40 9.86 -5.58
CA ALA A 13 -2.77 11.17 -5.44
C ALA A 13 -1.23 11.07 -5.42
N ALA A 14 -0.68 10.06 -4.74
CA ALA A 14 0.76 9.84 -4.73
C ALA A 14 1.32 9.42 -6.09
N LEU A 15 0.56 8.63 -6.86
CA LEU A 15 0.94 8.21 -8.21
C LEU A 15 1.15 9.40 -9.15
N ILE A 16 0.34 10.46 -9.02
CA ILE A 16 0.45 11.68 -9.84
C ILE A 16 1.34 12.76 -9.19
N GLY A 17 1.99 12.47 -8.05
CA GLY A 17 2.90 13.39 -7.38
C GLY A 17 2.25 14.49 -6.54
N GLU A 18 0.93 14.44 -6.33
CA GLU A 18 0.20 15.43 -5.51
C GLU A 18 0.41 15.20 -4.01
N VAL A 19 0.77 13.98 -3.61
CA VAL A 19 1.05 13.62 -2.21
C VAL A 19 2.35 12.80 -2.13
N PRO A 20 3.28 13.10 -1.20
CA PRO A 20 4.48 12.29 -1.02
C PRO A 20 4.15 10.86 -0.55
N TYR A 21 4.86 9.85 -1.07
CA TYR A 21 4.68 8.44 -0.67
C TYR A 21 4.92 8.23 0.83
N GLU A 22 5.77 9.03 1.49
CA GLU A 22 5.96 9.01 2.94
C GLU A 22 4.66 9.29 3.69
N THR A 23 3.82 10.17 3.16
CA THR A 23 2.49 10.47 3.72
C THR A 23 1.60 9.23 3.65
N ILE A 24 1.62 8.52 2.52
CA ILE A 24 0.82 7.30 2.31
C ILE A 24 1.30 6.17 3.20
N PHE A 25 2.61 5.96 3.28
CA PHE A 25 3.20 4.95 4.14
C PHE A 25 2.96 5.24 5.62
N ASN A 26 2.89 6.51 6.02
CA ASN A 26 2.47 6.89 7.36
C ASN A 26 0.98 6.64 7.60
N LEU A 27 0.11 6.99 6.65
CA LEU A 27 -1.32 6.75 6.71
C LEU A 27 -1.58 5.25 6.95
N ILE A 28 -1.12 4.38 6.06
CA ILE A 28 -1.43 2.94 6.09
C ILE A 28 -0.80 2.18 7.26
N LYS A 29 0.07 2.79 8.08
CA LYS A 29 0.49 2.18 9.37
C LYS A 29 -0.70 1.83 10.26
N TYR A 30 -1.81 2.56 10.14
CA TYR A 30 -3.03 2.30 10.91
C TYR A 30 -3.60 0.90 10.63
N ILE A 31 -3.31 0.32 9.46
CA ILE A 31 -3.94 -0.92 8.99
C ILE A 31 -3.64 -2.13 9.87
N LYS A 32 -2.56 -2.08 10.66
CA LYS A 32 -2.26 -3.07 11.70
C LYS A 32 -3.39 -3.22 12.74
N LYS A 33 -4.27 -2.22 12.85
CA LYS A 33 -5.45 -2.22 13.73
C LYS A 33 -6.77 -2.42 12.98
N GLU A 34 -6.72 -2.53 11.65
CA GLU A 34 -7.89 -2.69 10.81
C GLU A 34 -8.43 -4.11 10.90
N LYS A 35 -9.77 -4.21 10.99
CA LYS A 35 -10.50 -5.48 11.12
C LYS A 35 -11.32 -5.79 9.89
N GLU A 36 -11.63 -4.80 9.07
CA GLU A 36 -12.38 -4.99 7.83
C GLU A 36 -11.48 -5.39 6.69
N TYR A 37 -11.99 -6.26 5.83
CA TYR A 37 -11.28 -6.77 4.67
C TYR A 37 -11.01 -5.69 3.62
N LEU A 38 -11.98 -4.81 3.34
CA LEU A 38 -11.88 -3.84 2.24
C LEU A 38 -10.70 -2.85 2.39
N PRO A 39 -10.44 -2.23 3.57
CA PRO A 39 -9.30 -1.34 3.68
C PRO A 39 -7.96 -2.09 3.59
N TRP A 40 -7.89 -3.33 4.12
CA TRP A 40 -6.74 -4.23 3.93
C TRP A 40 -6.46 -4.49 2.45
N GLN A 41 -7.49 -4.88 1.70
CA GLN A 41 -7.39 -5.11 0.26
C GLN A 41 -6.88 -3.88 -0.48
N GLU A 42 -7.41 -2.69 -0.18
CA GLU A 42 -6.97 -1.44 -0.84
C GLU A 42 -5.51 -1.10 -0.55
N ALA A 43 -5.03 -1.30 0.67
CA ALA A 43 -3.61 -1.06 0.96
C ALA A 43 -2.70 -2.04 0.20
N ILE A 44 -3.08 -3.31 0.13
CA ILE A 44 -2.34 -4.34 -0.62
C ILE A 44 -2.32 -4.00 -2.11
N ASN A 45 -3.45 -3.57 -2.67
CA ASN A 45 -3.53 -3.12 -4.06
C ASN A 45 -2.61 -1.93 -4.33
N GLY A 46 -2.64 -0.90 -3.48
CA GLY A 46 -1.79 0.27 -3.60
C GLY A 46 -0.30 -0.09 -3.54
N PHE A 47 0.08 -0.94 -2.58
CA PHE A 47 1.43 -1.47 -2.47
C PHE A 47 1.89 -2.25 -3.70
N SER A 48 1.01 -3.08 -4.25
CA SER A 48 1.29 -3.86 -5.48
C SER A 48 1.47 -2.95 -6.69
N ALA A 49 0.68 -1.87 -6.79
CA ALA A 49 0.82 -0.87 -7.84
C ALA A 49 2.17 -0.13 -7.75
N VAL A 50 2.61 0.22 -6.54
CA VAL A 50 3.94 0.81 -6.31
C VAL A 50 5.04 -0.15 -6.72
N LEU A 51 5.01 -1.41 -6.28
CA LEU A 51 6.03 -2.40 -6.66
C LEU A 51 6.11 -2.61 -8.17
N LYS A 52 4.96 -2.68 -8.86
CA LYS A 52 4.91 -2.80 -10.31
C LYS A 52 5.56 -1.60 -11.01
N TYR A 53 5.52 -0.41 -10.42
CA TYR A 53 6.22 0.75 -10.96
C TYR A 53 7.74 0.60 -10.86
N PHE A 54 8.23 -0.05 -9.80
CA PHE A 54 9.65 -0.27 -9.55
C PHE A 54 10.19 -1.62 -10.08
N SER A 55 9.37 -2.48 -10.69
CA SER A 55 9.73 -3.89 -10.96
C SER A 55 10.92 -4.12 -11.89
N THR A 56 11.45 -3.06 -12.53
CA THR A 56 12.68 -3.10 -13.34
C THR A 56 13.91 -2.60 -12.59
N GLU A 57 13.74 -2.04 -11.41
CA GLU A 57 14.79 -1.46 -10.58
C GLU A 57 15.33 -2.48 -9.56
N PRO A 58 16.64 -2.48 -9.26
CA PRO A 58 17.23 -3.36 -8.24
C PRO A 58 16.55 -3.28 -6.88
N GLU A 59 15.98 -2.12 -6.55
CA GLU A 59 15.28 -1.83 -5.30
C GLU A 59 13.96 -2.61 -5.16
N ALA A 60 13.37 -3.10 -6.25
CA ALA A 60 12.16 -3.92 -6.19
C ALA A 60 12.39 -5.22 -5.43
N GLU A 61 13.56 -5.86 -5.56
CA GLU A 61 13.89 -7.10 -4.84
C GLU A 61 13.83 -6.89 -3.31
N TYR A 62 14.29 -5.74 -2.83
CA TYR A 62 14.27 -5.38 -1.41
C TYR A 62 12.87 -5.05 -0.89
N ALA A 63 11.96 -4.62 -1.77
CA ALA A 63 10.61 -4.24 -1.41
C ALA A 63 9.61 -5.39 -1.54
N GLU A 64 9.78 -6.28 -2.52
CA GLU A 64 8.86 -7.39 -2.80
C GLU A 64 8.79 -8.41 -1.67
N VAL A 65 9.93 -8.90 -1.16
CA VAL A 65 9.94 -9.98 -0.16
C VAL A 65 9.30 -9.57 1.17
N PRO A 66 9.62 -8.39 1.77
CA PRO A 66 8.96 -7.94 2.99
C PRO A 66 7.47 -7.67 2.80
N MET A 67 7.08 -7.14 1.63
CA MET A 67 5.68 -6.84 1.32
C MET A 67 4.86 -8.12 1.13
N LEU A 68 5.35 -9.09 0.36
CA LEU A 68 4.71 -10.39 0.22
C LEU A 68 4.59 -11.08 1.58
N THR A 69 5.65 -11.08 2.38
CA THR A 69 5.61 -11.66 3.74
C THR A 69 4.57 -10.95 4.62
N PHE A 70 4.50 -9.62 4.58
CA PHE A 70 3.53 -8.85 5.33
C PHE A 70 2.09 -9.13 4.89
N ILE A 71 1.86 -9.23 3.57
CA ILE A 71 0.56 -9.58 2.98
C ILE A 71 0.14 -10.97 3.45
N TYR A 72 0.98 -12.00 3.27
CA TYR A 72 0.65 -13.38 3.67
C TYR A 72 0.48 -13.56 5.18
N ALA A 73 1.15 -12.75 6.00
CA ALA A 73 1.02 -12.82 7.46
C ALA A 73 -0.25 -12.16 8.02
N HIS A 74 -0.89 -11.26 7.26
CA HIS A 74 -1.99 -10.43 7.78
C HIS A 74 -3.27 -10.45 6.94
N ALA A 75 -3.22 -10.95 5.71
CA ALA A 75 -4.41 -11.28 4.93
C ALA A 75 -5.10 -12.48 5.58
N LYS A 76 -6.26 -12.25 6.18
CA LYS A 76 -7.18 -13.30 6.68
C LYS A 76 -8.07 -13.83 5.57
#